data_AF-A0A9D4N4P8-F1
#
_entry.id   AF-A0A9D4N4P8-F1
#
_cell.length_a   1.000
_cell.length_b   1.000
_cell.length_c   1.000
_cell.angle_alpha   90.00
_cell.angle_beta   90.00
_cell.angle_gamma   90.00
#
_symmetry.space_group_name_H-M   'P 1'
#
loop_
_entity.id
_entity.type
_entity.pdbx_description
1 polymer ?
#
loop_
_entity_poly.entity_id
_entity_poly.type
_entity_poly.pdbx_seq_one_letter_code
_entity_poly.pdbx_strand_id
1 'polypeptide(L)' 'MKVSWGRPVKVNNFLTTLNITLIAYRNLKKMEARAGETIKKISTVAELRHLTRLPLMLMRKKWSKCKT' A
#
# COMPACT_ATOMS: atom_id res chain seq x y z
N MET A 1 59.51 -16.06 14.79
CA MET A 1 58.60 -14.90 14.82
C MET A 1 57.21 -15.37 15.26
N LYS A 2 56.68 -14.88 16.39
CA LYS A 2 55.32 -15.22 16.86
C LYS A 2 54.32 -14.32 16.13
N VAL A 3 53.48 -14.91 15.29
CA VAL A 3 52.38 -14.20 14.63
C VAL A 3 51.24 -14.08 15.64
N SER A 4 51.06 -12.91 16.23
CA SER A 4 49.86 -12.62 17.03
C SER A 4 48.69 -12.40 16.07
N TRP A 5 47.85 -13.42 15.92
CA TRP A 5 46.53 -13.26 15.34
C TRP A 5 45.75 -12.29 16.22
N GLY A 6 45.66 -11.03 15.79
CA GLY A 6 44.95 -9.98 16.52
C GLY A 6 43.55 -10.46 16.89
N ARG A 7 43.11 -10.14 18.12
CA ARG A 7 41.77 -10.49 18.61
C ARG A 7 40.74 -10.06 17.55
N PRO A 8 39.71 -10.88 17.27
CA PRO A 8 38.69 -10.51 16.31
C PRO A 8 38.11 -9.16 16.72
N VAL A 9 38.35 -8.14 15.89
CA VAL A 9 37.71 -6.84 16.02
C VAL A 9 36.22 -7.12 15.94
N LYS A 10 35.48 -6.84 17.02
CA LYS A 10 34.01 -6.88 16.99
C LYS A 10 33.57 -5.87 15.94
N VAL A 11 33.41 -6.33 14.71
CA VAL A 11 32.77 -5.55 13.66
C VAL A 11 31.36 -5.32 14.18
N ASN A 12 31.04 -4.07 14.54
CA ASN A 12 29.68 -3.66 14.87
C ASN A 12 28.85 -3.87 13.62
N ASN A 13 28.36 -5.09 13.46
CA ASN A 13 27.58 -5.48 12.31
C ASN A 13 26.25 -4.78 12.49
N PHE A 14 25.99 -3.72 11.72
CA PHE A 14 24.76 -2.92 11.74
C PHE A 14 23.49 -3.80 11.73
N LEU A 15 23.58 -4.98 11.11
CA LEU A 15 22.52 -6.00 11.08
C LEU A 15 22.29 -6.69 12.43
N THR A 16 23.29 -6.79 13.30
CA THR A 16 23.19 -7.37 14.66
C THR A 16 22.62 -6.41 15.70
N THR A 17 22.70 -5.09 15.45
CA THR A 17 22.09 -4.05 16.29
C THR A 17 20.67 -3.68 15.85
N LEU A 18 20.27 -4.07 14.64
CA LEU A 18 18.91 -3.91 14.14
C LEU A 18 17.96 -4.91 14.80
N ASN A 19 16.96 -4.40 15.52
CA ASN A 19 15.84 -5.21 15.96
C ASN A 19 14.90 -5.49 14.78
N ILE A 20 15.26 -6.50 13.98
CA ILE A 20 14.56 -6.89 12.75
C ILE A 20 13.08 -7.21 13.04
N THR A 21 12.79 -7.86 14.18
CA THR A 21 11.43 -8.20 14.60
C THR A 21 10.57 -6.95 14.80
N LEU A 22 11.09 -5.93 15.50
CA LEU A 22 10.38 -4.67 15.71
C LEU A 22 10.11 -3.93 14.39
N ILE A 23 11.08 -3.95 13.48
CA ILE A 23 10.95 -3.31 12.16
C ILE A 23 9.92 -4.04 11.30
N ALA A 24 9.98 -5.37 11.26
CA ALA A 24 9.01 -6.20 10.55
C ALA A 24 7.58 -5.95 11.07
N TYR A 25 7.40 -5.91 12.39
CA TYR A 25 6.10 -5.60 13.01
C TYR A 25 5.58 -4.23 12.62
N ARG A 26 6.43 -3.20 12.66
CA ARG A 26 6.05 -1.82 12.24
C ARG A 26 5.68 -1.77 10.76
N ASN A 27 6.40 -2.50 9.91
CA ASN A 27 6.12 -2.56 8.47
C ASN A 27 4.79 -3.27 8.19
N LEU A 28 4.53 -4.39 8.87
CA LEU A 28 3.26 -5.12 8.75
C LEU A 28 2.07 -4.23 9.16
N LYS A 29 2.16 -3.51 10.28
CA LYS A 29 1.11 -2.55 10.68
C LYS A 29 0.86 -1.46 9.64
N LYS A 30 1.91 -0.92 9.02
CA LYS A 30 1.77 0.09 7.96
C LYS A 30 1.12 -0.51 6.71
N MET A 31 1.46 -1.74 6.35
CA MET A 31 0.84 -2.44 5.23
C MET A 31 -0.65 -2.69 5.46
N GLU A 32 -1.02 -3.15 6.67
CA GLU A 32 -2.40 -3.37 7.07
C GLU A 32 -3.24 -2.09 6.97
N ALA A 33 -2.72 -0.97 7.50
CA ALA A 33 -3.40 0.32 7.40
C ALA A 33 -3.62 0.77 5.94
N ARG A 34 -2.60 0.62 5.08
CA ARG A 34 -2.68 0.95 3.65
C ARG A 34 -3.67 0.06 2.90
N ALA A 35 -3.72 -1.22 3.24
CA ALA A 35 -4.68 -2.15 2.66
C ALA A 35 -6.11 -1.73 3.03
N GLY A 36 -6.36 -1.41 4.30
CA GLY A 36 -7.66 -0.90 4.75
C GLY A 36 -8.09 0.38 4.04
N GLU A 37 -7.18 1.34 3.84
CA GLU A 37 -7.48 2.57 3.11
C GLU A 37 -7.79 2.30 1.62
N THR A 38 -7.08 1.37 1.01
CA THR A 38 -7.30 0.98 -0.40
C THR A 38 -8.68 0.35 -0.59
N ILE A 39 -9.08 -0.54 0.33
CA ILE A 39 -10.42 -1.16 0.31
C ILE A 39 -11.51 -0.09 0.39
N LYS A 40 -11.37 0.89 1.28
CA LYS A 40 -12.32 2.01 1.40
C LYS A 40 -12.41 2.84 0.12
N LYS A 41 -11.30 3.09 -0.57
CA LYS A 41 -11.30 3.80 -1.86
C LYS A 41 -11.98 2.99 -2.96
N ILE A 42 -11.80 1.67 -2.96
CA ILE A 42 -12.46 0.80 -3.95
C ILE A 42 -13.96 0.78 -3.71
N SER A 43 -14.42 0.67 -2.44
CA SER A 43 -15.84 0.67 -2.13
C SER A 43 -16.52 1.97 -2.54
N THR A 44 -15.92 3.12 -2.25
CA THR A 44 -16.48 4.43 -2.64
C THR A 44 -16.54 4.60 -4.16
N VAL A 45 -15.53 4.14 -4.90
CA VAL A 45 -15.54 4.15 -6.36
C VAL A 45 -16.61 3.21 -6.92
N ALA A 46 -16.83 2.05 -6.31
CA ALA A 46 -17.88 1.13 -6.71
C ALA A 46 -19.28 1.75 -6.51
N GLU A 47 -19.53 2.38 -5.36
CA GLU A 47 -20.78 3.10 -5.07
C GLU A 47 -21.00 4.26 -6.05
N LEU A 48 -19.97 5.08 -6.31
CA LEU A 48 -20.03 6.17 -7.29
C LEU A 48 -20.31 5.66 -8.71
N ARG A 49 -19.76 4.53 -9.12
CA ARG A 49 -20.07 3.90 -10.43
C ARG A 49 -21.54 3.50 -10.52
N HIS A 50 -22.10 2.93 -9.45
CA HIS A 50 -23.52 2.58 -9.43
C HIS A 50 -24.41 3.83 -9.53
N LEU A 51 -24.09 4.90 -8.80
CA LEU A 51 -24.85 6.14 -8.80
C LEU A 51 -24.76 6.91 -10.13
N THR A 52 -23.60 6.90 -10.80
CA THR A 52 -23.37 7.69 -12.02
C THR A 52 -23.86 6.99 -13.30
N ARG A 53 -24.01 5.66 -13.29
CA ARG A 53 -24.38 4.88 -14.49
C ARG A 53 -25.80 5.19 -14.98
N LEU A 54 -26.77 5.29 -14.07
CA LEU A 54 -28.18 5.56 -14.41
C LEU A 54 -28.38 6.97 -15.00
N PRO A 55 -27.89 8.06 -14.37
CA PRO A 55 -27.97 9.41 -14.94
C PRO A 55 -27.30 9.52 -16.32
N LEU A 56 -26.13 8.90 -16.51
CA LEU A 56 -25.44 8.91 -17.80
C LEU A 56 -26.23 8.20 -18.89
N MET A 57 -26.85 7.06 -18.59
CA MET A 57 -27.71 6.35 -19.53
C MET A 57 -28.95 7.17 -19.90
N LEU A 58 -29.58 7.83 -18.92
CA LEU A 58 -30.74 8.69 -19.14
C LEU A 58 -30.39 9.92 -19.99
N MET A 59 -29.25 10.57 -19.71
CA MET A 59 -28.73 11.70 -20.50
C MET A 59 -28.48 11.29 -21.96
N ARG A 60 -27.82 10.15 -22.19
CA ARG A 60 -27.62 9.60 -23.55
C ARG A 60 -28.93 9.34 -24.28
N LYS A 61 -29.92 8.76 -23.59
CA LYS A 61 -31.24 8.48 -24.18
C LYS A 61 -31.98 9.77 -24.55
N LYS A 62 -31.93 10.79 -23.69
CA LYS A 62 -32.52 12.12 -23.96
C LYS A 62 -31.85 12.78 -25.16
N TRP A 63 -30.52 12.76 -25.22
CA TRP A 63 -29.75 13.36 -26.31
C TRP A 63 -30.01 12.69 -27.66
N SER A 64 -30.18 11.36 -27.68
CA SER A 64 -30.57 10.62 -28.88
C SER A 64 -31.95 11.02 -29.40
N LYS A 65 -32.91 11.32 -28.52
CA LYS A 65 -34.26 11.75 -28.90
C LYS A 65 -34.32 13.20 -29.40
N CYS A 66 -33.37 14.04 -29.00
CA CYS A 66 -33.30 15.44 -29.47
C CYS A 66 -32.61 15.59 -30.84
N LYS A 67 -32.03 14.51 -31.39
CA LYS A 67 -31.36 14.50 -32.71
C LYS A 67 -32.25 14.00 -33.86
N THR A 68 -33.42 13.46 -33.53
CA THR A 68 -34.52 13.11 -34.45
C THR A 68 -35.57 14.19 -34.40
#